data_AF-A0A1I2C9F8-F1
#
_entry.id   AF-A0A1I2C9F8-F1
#
_cell.length_a   1.000
_cell.length_b   1.000
_cell.length_c   1.000
_cell.angle_alpha   90.00
_cell.angle_beta   90.00
_cell.angle_gamma   90.00
#
_symmetry.space_group_name_H-M   'P 1'
#
loop_
_entity.id
_entity.type
_entity.pdbx_description
1 polymer ?
#
loop_
_entity_poly.entity_id
_entity_poly.type
_entity_poly.pdbx_seq_one_letter_code
_entity_poly.pdbx_strand_id
1 'polypeptide(L)' 'MANSLAHTKWVCKYHIVFTPKYRRKIIYNQLR' A
#
# COMPACT_ATOMS: atom_id res chain seq x y z
N MET A 1 8.98 -9.66 10.19
CA MET A 1 8.10 -10.07 11.30
C MET A 1 6.81 -10.59 10.68
N ALA A 2 6.51 -11.88 10.84
CA ALA A 2 5.34 -12.50 10.22
C ALA A 2 4.12 -12.24 11.11
N ASN A 3 3.03 -11.75 10.55
CA ASN A 3 1.80 -11.54 11.28
C ASN A 3 1.14 -12.91 11.50
N SER A 4 0.75 -13.24 12.74
CA SER A 4 0.18 -14.55 13.06
C SER A 4 -1.08 -14.44 13.93
N LEU A 5 -2.14 -15.08 13.46
CA LEU A 5 -3.32 -15.47 14.25
C LEU A 5 -3.12 -16.91 14.75
N ALA A 6 -3.94 -17.35 15.72
CA ALA A 6 -3.80 -18.65 16.41
C ALA A 6 -3.59 -19.88 15.48
N HIS A 7 -4.13 -19.86 14.26
CA HIS A 7 -3.95 -20.93 13.27
C HIS A 7 -3.49 -20.44 11.90
N THR A 8 -3.00 -19.20 11.78
CA THR A 8 -2.65 -18.66 10.47
C THR A 8 -1.48 -17.71 10.56
N LYS A 9 -0.42 -18.00 9.81
CA LYS A 9 0.75 -17.15 9.69
C LYS A 9 0.78 -16.60 8.27
N TRP A 10 0.88 -15.28 8.12
CA TRP A 10 0.93 -14.63 6.82
C TRP A 10 2.15 -13.72 6.70
N VAL A 11 2.69 -13.68 5.49
CA VAL A 11 3.69 -12.68 5.09
C VAL A 11 3.01 -11.71 4.14
N CYS A 12 2.36 -10.69 4.70
CA CYS A 12 1.62 -9.68 3.96
C CYS A 12 2.56 -8.60 3.41
N LYS A 13 3.35 -8.95 2.38
CA LYS A 13 4.16 -7.98 1.64
C LYS A 13 3.43 -7.58 0.36
N TYR A 14 3.03 -6.32 0.24
CA TYR A 14 2.34 -5.80 -0.93
C TYR A 14 2.97 -4.48 -1.40
N HIS A 15 3.12 -4.34 -2.72
CA HIS A 15 3.42 -3.07 -3.37
C HIS A 15 2.11 -2.48 -3.91
N ILE A 16 1.47 -1.63 -3.10
CA ILE A 16 0.24 -0.94 -3.46
C ILE A 16 0.63 0.42 -4.05
N VAL A 17 0.34 0.62 -5.34
CA VAL A 17 0.67 1.86 -6.06
C VAL A 17 -0.62 2.52 -6.54
N PHE A 18 -0.79 3.79 -6.20
CA PHE A 18 -1.90 4.61 -6.66
C PHE A 18 -1.41 5.58 -7.73
N THR A 19 -1.95 5.48 -8.94
CA THR A 19 -1.68 6.43 -10.02
C THR A 19 -2.95 7.20 -10.39
N PRO A 20 -2.92 8.54 -10.40
CA PRO A 20 -4.05 9.35 -10.82
C PRO A 20 -4.31 9.20 -12.33
N LYS A 21 -5.58 9.34 -12.74
CA LYS A 21 -5.95 9.32 -14.17
C LYS A 21 -5.14 10.37 -14.92
N TYR A 22 -4.51 9.98 -16.03
CA TYR A 22 -3.58 10.80 -16.82
C TYR A 22 -2.28 11.22 -16.10
N ARG A 23 -1.87 10.52 -15.04
CA ARG A 23 -0.64 10.80 -14.27
C ARG A 23 -0.54 12.25 -13.75
N ARG A 24 -1.69 12.87 -13.47
CA ARG A 24 -1.75 14.26 -12.99
C ARG A 24 -1.13 14.36 -11.59
N LYS A 25 -0.26 15.35 -11.34
CA LYS A 25 0.41 15.53 -10.05
C LYS A 25 -0.46 16.15 -8.94
N ILE A 26 -1.77 15.88 -8.94
CA ILE A 26 -2.74 16.50 -8.01
C ILE A 26 -2.46 16.09 -6.55
N ILE A 27 -2.05 14.84 -6.36
CA ILE A 27 -1.89 14.23 -5.04
C ILE A 27 -0.56 14.65 -4.37
N TYR A 28 0.44 15.08 -5.15
CA TYR A 28 1.80 15.33 -4.66
C TYR A 28 1.92 16.50 -3.67
N ASN A 29 1.01 17.48 -3.71
CA ASN A 29 1.02 18.61 -2.78
C ASN A 29 0.03 18.44 -1.61
N GLN A 30 -0.74 17.33 -1.61
CA GLN A 30 -1.75 17.01 -0.61
C GLN A 30 -1.27 15.93 0.35
N LEU A 31 -0.50 14.95 -0.15
CA LEU A 31 0.20 13.96 0.65
C LEU A 31 1.60 14.50 0.98
N ARG A 32 1.71 15.36 1.99
CA ARG A 32 2.99 15.71 2.62
C ARG A 32 3.14 14.97 3.94
#